data_AF-A0A3B9IYF4-F1
#
_entry.id   AF-A0A3B9IYF4-F1
#
_cell.length_a   1.000
_cell.length_b   1.000
_cell.length_c   1.000
_cell.angle_alpha   90.00
_cell.angle_beta   90.00
_cell.angle_gamma   90.00
#
_symmetry.space_group_name_H-M   'P 1'
#
loop_
_entity.id
_entity.type
_entity.pdbx_description
1 polymer ?
#
loop_
_entity_poly.entity_id
_entity_poly.type
_entity_poly.pdbx_seq_one_letter_code
_entity_poly.pdbx_strand_id
1 'polypeptide(L)'
;MKKVPFNSENTKLVGRTYSFGNDLALILSGTGCEFVFTGKKLDISISCDENSYLDGKSCNYPRIAVMADGKFIVKKVIENPTEKYNIISSDVPVTKNIKIIKLSEAAFSIAILHEAETDDDAVISPA
;
A
#
# COMPACT_ATOMS: atom_id res chain seq x y z
N MET A 1 3.38 -5.14 18.13
CA MET A 1 2.91 -4.80 16.76
C MET A 1 4.09 -4.25 16.00
N LYS A 2 4.48 -4.94 14.93
CA LYS A 2 5.69 -4.68 14.14
C LYS A 2 5.36 -3.76 12.98
N LYS A 3 6.26 -2.84 12.67
CA LYS A 3 6.19 -1.97 11.49
C LYS A 3 7.23 -2.39 10.48
N VAL A 4 6.84 -2.51 9.21
CA VAL A 4 7.73 -2.96 8.14
C VAL A 4 7.64 -1.98 6.96
N PRO A 5 8.74 -1.31 6.57
CA PRO A 5 8.72 -0.39 5.44
C PRO A 5 8.60 -1.13 4.10
N PHE A 6 7.88 -0.51 3.15
CA PHE A 6 7.79 -0.99 1.78
C PHE A 6 9.01 -0.51 0.96
N ASN A 7 10.15 -1.19 1.14
CA ASN A 7 11.39 -0.92 0.43
C ASN A 7 11.85 -2.16 -0.37
N SER A 8 12.98 -2.07 -1.06
CA SER A 8 13.52 -3.17 -1.88
C SER A 8 14.03 -4.37 -1.07
N GLU A 9 14.25 -4.22 0.24
CA GLU A 9 14.66 -5.33 1.12
C GLU A 9 13.46 -6.20 1.49
N ASN A 10 12.31 -5.57 1.75
CA ASN A 10 11.09 -6.25 2.20
C ASN A 10 10.13 -6.56 1.05
N THR A 11 10.18 -5.81 -0.05
CA THR A 11 9.23 -5.92 -1.15
C THR A 11 9.89 -5.86 -2.51
N LYS A 12 9.24 -6.46 -3.51
CA LYS A 12 9.53 -6.21 -4.90
C LYS A 12 8.83 -4.93 -5.33
N LEU A 13 9.62 -3.89 -5.61
CA LEU A 13 9.09 -2.62 -6.12
C LEU A 13 8.60 -2.77 -7.56
N VAL A 14 7.45 -2.18 -7.88
CA VAL A 14 6.83 -2.23 -9.21
C VAL A 14 6.81 -0.82 -9.80
N GLY A 15 7.46 -0.66 -10.95
CA GLY A 15 7.57 0.63 -11.63
C GLY A 15 8.55 1.59 -10.95
N ARG A 16 8.41 2.89 -11.23
CA ARG A 16 9.26 3.94 -10.63
C ARG A 16 8.64 4.42 -9.31
N THR A 17 9.22 3.98 -8.22
CA THR A 17 8.83 4.39 -6.86
C THR A 17 9.93 5.25 -6.24
N TYR A 18 9.58 6.03 -5.21
CA TYR A 18 10.54 6.83 -4.45
C TYR A 18 10.37 6.56 -2.96
N SER A 19 11.41 6.05 -2.31
CA SER A 19 11.43 5.82 -0.87
C SER A 19 11.94 7.07 -0.15
N PHE A 20 11.26 7.46 0.92
CA PHE A 20 11.65 8.59 1.76
C PHE A 20 11.31 8.29 3.22
N GLY A 21 12.32 8.32 4.10
CA GLY A 21 12.16 7.73 5.43
C GLY A 21 11.72 6.27 5.33
N ASN A 22 10.61 5.93 5.99
CA ASN A 22 10.01 4.60 5.96
C ASN A 22 8.82 4.47 5.00
N ASP A 23 8.49 5.54 4.28
CA ASP A 23 7.35 5.61 3.36
C ASP A 23 7.78 5.37 1.90
N LEU A 24 6.82 4.96 1.08
CA LEU A 24 6.99 4.71 -0.35
C LEU A 24 6.01 5.56 -1.16
N ALA A 25 6.52 6.48 -1.98
CA ALA A 25 5.73 7.24 -2.94
C ALA A 25 5.52 6.44 -4.24
N LEU A 26 4.26 6.38 -4.65
CA LEU A 26 3.77 5.83 -5.91
C LEU A 26 3.34 7.01 -6.80
N ILE A 27 4.16 7.35 -7.78
CA ILE A 27 3.98 8.56 -8.59
C ILE A 27 3.19 8.23 -9.86
N LEU A 28 3.69 7.31 -10.67
CA LEU A 28 3.09 6.95 -11.96
C LEU A 28 1.96 5.93 -11.79
N SER A 29 1.03 5.88 -12.75
CA SER A 29 0.05 4.79 -12.83
C SER A 29 0.77 3.44 -12.96
N GLY A 30 0.20 2.41 -12.33
CA GLY A 30 0.79 1.08 -12.31
C GLY A 30 1.98 0.90 -11.37
N THR A 31 2.41 1.93 -10.65
CA THR A 31 3.47 1.81 -9.63
C THR A 31 2.96 1.19 -8.33
N GLY A 32 3.83 0.51 -7.59
CA GLY A 32 3.42 -0.21 -6.39
C GLY A 32 4.50 -1.10 -5.81
N CYS A 33 4.08 -2.12 -5.07
CA CYS A 33 4.95 -3.18 -4.57
C CYS A 33 4.22 -4.53 -4.48
N GLU A 34 5.01 -5.59 -4.54
CA GLU A 34 4.57 -6.98 -4.40
C GLU A 34 5.42 -7.67 -3.32
N PHE A 35 4.78 -8.45 -2.44
CA PHE A 35 5.47 -9.18 -1.39
C PHE A 35 4.68 -10.41 -0.95
N VAL A 36 5.40 -11.38 -0.39
CA VAL A 36 4.81 -12.50 0.32
C VAL A 36 4.71 -12.12 1.80
N PHE A 37 3.51 -12.18 2.35
CA PHE A 37 3.24 -12.01 3.77
C PHE A 37 2.99 -13.38 4.41
N THR A 38 3.62 -13.64 5.56
CA THR A 38 3.27 -14.76 6.45
C THR A 38 3.04 -14.24 7.85
N GLY A 39 1.81 -14.36 8.36
CA GLY A 39 1.42 -13.84 9.67
C GLY A 39 -0.10 -13.88 9.90
N LYS A 40 -0.57 -13.29 10.99
CA LYS A 40 -1.99 -13.27 11.37
C LYS A 40 -2.70 -11.96 11.05
N LYS A 41 -1.94 -10.86 11.01
CA LYS A 41 -2.48 -9.52 10.85
C LYS A 41 -1.61 -8.70 9.90
N LEU A 42 -2.26 -8.06 8.94
CA LEU A 42 -1.63 -7.08 8.05
C LEU A 42 -2.59 -5.90 7.88
N ASP A 43 -2.21 -4.74 8.43
CA ASP A 43 -2.85 -3.47 8.14
C ASP A 43 -1.95 -2.62 7.23
N ILE A 44 -2.57 -1.91 6.29
CA ILE A 44 -1.88 -1.02 5.35
C ILE A 44 -2.51 0.36 5.44
N SER A 45 -1.67 1.37 5.66
CA SER A 45 -2.07 2.77 5.70
C SER A 45 -1.62 3.48 4.43
N ILE A 46 -2.53 4.24 3.83
CA ILE A 46 -2.33 4.92 2.56
C ILE A 46 -2.77 6.37 2.69
N SER A 47 -1.96 7.26 2.16
CA SER A 47 -2.23 8.70 2.07
C SER A 47 -1.91 9.22 0.67
N CYS A 48 -1.92 10.54 0.51
CA CYS A 48 -1.53 11.24 -0.71
C CYS A 48 -0.77 12.52 -0.37
N ASP A 49 -0.30 13.21 -1.40
CA ASP A 49 0.29 14.54 -1.22
C ASP A 49 -0.76 15.55 -0.75
N GLU A 50 -0.32 16.57 0.01
CA GLU A 50 -1.20 17.58 0.61
C GLU A 50 -2.05 18.35 -0.42
N ASN A 51 -1.57 18.46 -1.66
CA ASN A 51 -2.25 19.24 -2.70
C ASN A 51 -3.46 18.52 -3.30
N SER A 52 -3.46 17.17 -3.29
CA SER A 52 -4.53 16.34 -3.86
C SER A 52 -5.91 16.64 -3.26
N TYR A 53 -5.99 17.14 -2.01
CA TYR A 53 -7.26 17.44 -1.34
C TYR A 53 -7.67 18.92 -1.37
N LEU A 54 -6.82 19.84 -1.82
CA LEU A 54 -7.03 21.28 -1.64
C LEU A 54 -8.26 21.84 -2.36
N ASP A 55 -8.58 21.32 -3.55
CA ASP A 55 -9.69 21.81 -4.36
C ASP A 55 -10.97 20.98 -4.22
N GLY A 56 -10.96 19.96 -3.35
CA GLY A 56 -12.09 19.07 -3.11
C GLY A 56 -12.52 18.22 -4.30
N LYS A 57 -11.74 18.17 -5.39
CA LYS A 57 -12.11 17.40 -6.59
C LYS A 57 -11.63 15.97 -6.47
N SER A 58 -12.57 15.04 -6.39
CA SER A 58 -12.29 13.59 -6.33
C SER A 58 -11.52 13.03 -7.53
N CYS A 59 -11.42 13.77 -8.64
CA CYS A 59 -10.52 13.39 -9.73
C CYS A 59 -9.05 13.41 -9.28
N ASN A 60 -8.67 14.33 -8.38
CA ASN A 60 -7.32 14.53 -7.86
C ASN A 60 -6.96 13.56 -6.72
N TYR A 61 -7.89 12.71 -6.30
CA TYR A 61 -7.63 11.77 -5.21
C TYR A 61 -7.01 10.48 -5.76
N PRO A 62 -6.08 9.84 -5.04
CA PRO A 62 -5.48 8.62 -5.53
C PRO A 62 -6.47 7.47 -5.56
N ARG A 63 -6.30 6.64 -6.58
CA ARG A 63 -7.01 5.36 -6.72
C ARG A 63 -6.01 4.25 -6.50
N ILE A 64 -6.31 3.33 -5.60
CA ILE A 64 -5.40 2.23 -5.23
C ILE A 64 -6.16 0.91 -5.29
N ALA A 65 -5.44 -0.14 -5.70
CA ALA A 65 -5.84 -1.51 -5.47
C ALA A 65 -4.84 -2.22 -4.55
N VAL A 66 -5.38 -2.99 -3.60
CA VAL A 66 -4.64 -3.98 -2.80
C VAL A 66 -5.26 -5.34 -3.09
N MET A 67 -4.43 -6.31 -3.48
CA MET A 67 -4.84 -7.66 -3.80
C MET A 67 -4.13 -8.67 -2.90
N ALA A 68 -4.85 -9.71 -2.48
CA ALA A 68 -4.29 -10.90 -1.84
C ALA A 68 -4.58 -12.11 -2.73
N ASP A 69 -3.53 -12.83 -3.15
CA ASP A 69 -3.60 -13.93 -4.12
C ASP A 69 -4.41 -13.57 -5.38
N GLY A 70 -4.17 -12.36 -5.92
CA GLY A 70 -4.84 -11.85 -7.11
C GLY A 70 -6.30 -11.41 -6.93
N LYS A 71 -6.88 -11.53 -5.71
CA LYS A 71 -8.23 -11.05 -5.42
C LYS A 71 -8.19 -9.66 -4.79
N PHE A 72 -9.00 -8.73 -5.28
CA PHE A 72 -9.10 -7.39 -4.71
C PHE A 72 -9.65 -7.44 -3.28
N ILE A 73 -8.87 -6.89 -2.36
CA ILE A 73 -9.28 -6.60 -0.97
C ILE A 73 -9.66 -5.13 -0.84
N VAL A 74 -8.86 -4.26 -1.45
CA VAL A 74 -9.13 -2.82 -1.60
C VAL A 74 -9.09 -2.49 -3.08
N LYS A 75 -10.07 -1.72 -3.57
CA LYS A 75 -10.07 -1.13 -4.91
C LYS A 75 -10.95 0.10 -4.90
N LYS A 76 -10.39 1.25 -4.54
CA LYS A 76 -11.18 2.48 -4.35
C LYS A 76 -10.35 3.76 -4.49
N VAL A 77 -11.05 4.87 -4.40
CA VAL A 77 -10.48 6.21 -4.18
C VAL A 77 -10.13 6.34 -2.68
N ILE A 78 -8.99 6.95 -2.37
CA ILE A 78 -8.63 7.36 -1.01
C ILE A 78 -9.22 8.76 -0.81
N GLU A 79 -10.22 8.88 0.04
CA GLU A 79 -11.00 10.13 0.20
C GLU A 79 -10.58 10.95 1.42
N ASN A 80 -9.79 10.34 2.32
CA ASN A 80 -9.33 10.96 3.55
C ASN A 80 -7.81 11.14 3.54
N PRO A 81 -7.26 12.13 4.29
CA PRO A 81 -5.82 12.38 4.39
C PRO A 81 -4.97 11.13 4.63
N THR A 82 -5.48 10.20 5.45
CA THR A 82 -4.90 8.87 5.62
C THR A 82 -6.01 7.86 5.85
N GLU A 83 -5.94 6.72 5.18
CA GLU A 83 -6.85 5.61 5.38
C GLU A 83 -6.10 4.33 5.69
N LYS A 84 -6.61 3.56 6.65
CA LYS A 84 -6.04 2.29 7.09
C LYS A 84 -6.96 1.13 6.72
N TYR A 85 -6.39 0.09 6.13
CA TYR A 85 -7.12 -1.10 5.69
C TYR A 85 -6.58 -2.34 6.36
N ASN A 86 -7.48 -3.13 6.94
CA ASN A 86 -7.16 -4.47 7.39
C ASN A 86 -7.19 -5.42 6.18
N ILE A 87 -6.00 -5.84 5.73
CA ILE A 87 -5.83 -6.71 4.57
C ILE A 87 -5.90 -8.18 4.96
N ILE A 88 -5.28 -8.52 6.09
CA ILE A 88 -5.34 -9.85 6.70
C ILE A 88 -5.75 -9.71 8.16
N SER A 89 -6.74 -10.51 8.56
CA SER A 89 -7.10 -10.78 9.95
C SER A 89 -7.48 -12.25 10.06
N SER A 90 -6.67 -13.02 10.79
CA SER A 90 -6.79 -14.46 10.93
C SER A 90 -6.35 -14.89 12.34
N ASP A 91 -6.94 -15.95 12.87
CA ASP A 91 -6.55 -16.53 14.18
C ASP A 91 -5.25 -17.33 14.09
N VAL A 92 -4.96 -17.87 12.89
CA VAL A 92 -3.77 -18.67 12.58
C VAL A 92 -2.91 -17.96 11.52
N PRO A 93 -1.58 -18.16 11.51
CA PRO A 93 -0.73 -17.57 10.48
C PRO A 93 -1.14 -18.07 9.08
N VAL A 94 -1.24 -17.13 8.14
CA VAL A 94 -1.51 -17.41 6.72
C VAL A 94 -0.39 -16.86 5.86
N THR A 95 -0.12 -17.53 4.74
CA THR A 95 0.79 -17.04 3.70
C THR A 95 0.00 -16.52 2.51
N LYS A 96 0.26 -15.28 2.09
CA LYS A 96 -0.45 -14.60 1.00
C LYS A 96 0.49 -13.79 0.12
N ASN A 97 0.25 -13.82 -1.18
CA ASN A 97 0.88 -12.90 -2.12
C ASN A 97 0.10 -11.59 -2.11
N ILE A 98 0.73 -10.52 -1.64
CA ILE A 98 0.12 -9.19 -1.57
C ILE A 98 0.67 -8.35 -2.71
N LYS A 99 -0.24 -7.65 -3.39
CA LYS A 99 0.09 -6.67 -4.43
C LYS A 99 -0.64 -5.37 -4.16
N ILE A 100 0.11 -4.28 -4.10
CA ILE A 100 -0.42 -2.92 -3.98
C ILE A 100 -0.08 -2.19 -5.26
N ILE A 101 -1.05 -1.53 -5.88
CA ILE A 101 -0.84 -0.80 -7.14
C ILE A 101 -1.67 0.48 -7.20
N LYS A 102 -1.03 1.55 -7.65
CA LYS A 102 -1.68 2.83 -7.97
C LYS A 102 -2.40 2.74 -9.32
N LEU A 103 -3.67 3.10 -9.31
CA LEU A 103 -4.55 3.08 -10.47
C LEU A 103 -4.71 4.47 -11.11
N SER A 104 -4.60 5.55 -10.33
CA SER A 104 -4.72 6.91 -10.87
C SER A 104 -3.45 7.31 -11.65
N GLU A 105 -3.60 8.20 -12.62
CA GLU A 105 -2.49 8.81 -13.35
C GLU A 105 -1.72 9.82 -12.49
N ALA A 106 -0.46 10.08 -12.85
CA ALA A 106 0.41 11.03 -12.16
C ALA A 106 -0.10 12.47 -12.24
N ALA A 107 -0.86 12.79 -13.30
CA ALA A 107 -1.47 14.11 -13.49
C ALA A 107 -2.53 14.47 -12.43
N PHE A 108 -3.06 13.45 -11.73
CA PHE A 108 -4.12 13.65 -10.76
C PHE A 108 -3.61 13.63 -9.33
N SER A 109 -2.73 12.67 -9.00
CA SER A 109 -2.40 12.41 -7.61
C SER A 109 -1.10 11.62 -7.47
N ILE A 110 -0.46 11.76 -6.31
CA ILE A 110 0.52 10.79 -5.79
C ILE A 110 -0.19 9.91 -4.75
N ALA A 111 0.24 8.67 -4.58
CA ALA A 111 -0.16 7.87 -3.43
C ALA A 111 1.07 7.56 -2.58
N ILE A 112 0.91 7.59 -1.27
CA ILE A 112 1.97 7.32 -0.30
C ILE A 112 1.57 6.08 0.49
N LEU A 113 2.41 5.06 0.46
CA LEU A 113 2.27 3.90 1.33
C LEU A 113 3.12 4.12 2.57
N HIS A 114 2.49 4.01 3.73
CA HIS A 114 3.20 3.96 5.01
C HIS A 114 3.61 2.54 5.36
N GLU A 115 4.45 2.39 6.37
CA GLU A 115 4.85 1.07 6.90
C GLU A 115 3.65 0.14 7.11
N ALA A 116 3.81 -1.12 6.70
CA ALA A 116 2.87 -2.17 7.05
C ALA A 116 2.86 -2.37 8.57
N GLU A 117 1.68 -2.49 9.17
CA GLU A 117 1.54 -2.88 10.57
C GLU A 117 1.12 -4.35 10.66
N THR A 118 1.94 -5.16 11.33
CA THR A 118 1.76 -6.61 11.42
C THR A 118 1.79 -7.12 12.85
N ASP A 119 1.40 -8.39 13.05
CA ASP A 119 1.81 -9.13 14.24
C ASP A 119 3.35 -9.27 14.32
N ASP A 120 3.87 -9.47 15.52
CA ASP A 120 5.31 -9.36 15.80
C ASP A 120 6.14 -10.46 15.11
N ASP A 121 5.57 -11.65 14.98
CA ASP A 121 6.18 -12.81 14.33
C ASP A 121 6.02 -12.81 12.80
N ALA A 122 5.33 -11.81 12.24
CA ALA A 122 5.06 -11.78 10.81
C ALA A 122 6.33 -11.54 9.98
N VAL A 123 6.37 -12.20 8.83
CA VAL A 123 7.44 -12.10 7.84
C VAL A 123 6.87 -11.48 6.57
N ILE A 124 7.57 -10.49 6.05
CA ILE A 124 7.34 -9.90 4.73
C ILE A 124 8.62 -10.10 3.94
N SER A 125 8.51 -10.64 2.73
CA SER A 125 9.64 -10.81 1.82
C SER A 125 9.25 -10.43 0.39
N PRO A 126 10.20 -9.97 -0.44
CA PRO A 126 9.94 -9.72 -1.86
C PRO A 126 9.32 -10.95 -2.55
N ALA A 127 8.32 -10.71 -3.41
CA ALA A 127 7.63 -11.74 -4.20
C ALA A 127 8.31 -12.05 -5.54
#